data_AF-A0A377CBB5-F1
#
_entry.id   AF-A0A377CBB5-F1
#
_cell.length_a   1.000
_cell.length_b   1.000
_cell.length_c   1.000
_cell.angle_alpha   90.00
_cell.angle_beta   90.00
_cell.angle_gamma   90.00
#
_symmetry.space_group_name_H-M   'P 1'
#
loop_
_entity.id
_entity.type
_entity.pdbx_description
1 polymer ?
#
loop_
_entity_poly.entity_id
_entity_poly.type
_entity_poly.pdbx_seq_one_letter_code
_entity_poly.pdbx_strand_id
1 'polypeptide(L)'
;MVAYPQPSGAGTLLLIGFVGGIVFWGGFNTGMEKANTEEFCISCHEMRNTVYQEYMDSVHYNNRSGVRATCPDCHVPHEFVPKMIRKLKASKELYGKIFGVIDTPQKFEAHRLTMARMSGGA
;
A
#
# COMPACT_ATOMS: atom_id res chain seq x y z
N MET A 1 -0.05 52.56 25.80
CA MET A 1 0.95 51.47 25.73
C MET A 1 0.18 50.16 25.67
N VAL A 2 0.03 49.58 24.48
CA VAL A 2 -0.60 48.26 24.33
C VAL A 2 0.50 47.22 24.50
N ALA A 3 0.45 46.44 25.58
CA ALA A 3 1.31 45.29 25.76
C ALA A 3 0.81 44.17 24.83
N TYR A 4 1.50 43.94 23.71
CA TYR A 4 1.31 42.71 22.94
C TYR A 4 2.06 41.59 23.66
N PRO A 5 1.37 40.58 24.23
CA PRO A 5 2.05 39.44 24.83
C PRO A 5 2.86 38.76 23.73
N GLN A 6 4.18 38.74 23.89
CA GLN A 6 5.07 38.03 22.97
C GLN A 6 4.78 36.54 23.16
N PRO A 7 4.32 35.80 22.13
CA PRO A 7 4.19 34.36 22.25
C PRO A 7 5.59 33.82 22.54
N SER A 8 5.75 33.13 23.68
CA SER A 8 7.00 32.47 24.00
C SER A 8 7.35 31.54 22.83
N GLY A 9 8.59 31.61 22.32
CA GLY A 9 9.00 30.79 21.17
C GLY A 9 8.73 29.29 21.38
N ALA A 10 8.75 28.84 22.64
CA ALA A 10 8.34 27.50 23.04
C ALA A 10 6.86 27.19 22.75
N GLY A 11 5.94 28.10 23.05
CA GLY A 11 4.50 27.92 22.77
C GLY A 11 4.22 27.82 21.27
N THR A 12 4.85 28.66 20.46
CA THR A 12 4.73 28.61 19.00
C THR A 12 5.28 27.30 18.43
N LEU A 13 6.45 26.84 18.90
CA LEU A 13 7.04 25.57 18.46
C LEU A 13 6.17 24.37 18.82
N LEU A 14 5.58 24.35 20.02
CA LEU A 14 4.67 23.27 20.44
C LEU A 14 3.40 23.23 19.59
N LEU A 15 2.81 24.39 19.29
CA LEU A 15 1.62 24.46 18.43
C LEU A 15 1.93 23.99 17.01
N ILE A 16 3.04 24.44 16.41
CA ILE A 16 3.46 24.01 15.08
C ILE A 16 3.74 22.50 15.07
N GLY A 17 4.48 21.99 16.06
CA GLY A 17 4.79 20.57 16.17
C GLY A 17 3.54 19.71 16.33
N PHE A 18 2.57 20.15 17.14
CA PHE A 18 1.31 19.44 17.34
C PHE A 18 0.45 19.41 16.07
N VAL A 19 0.26 20.56 15.42
CA VAL A 19 -0.49 20.65 14.15
C VAL A 19 0.21 19.84 13.06
N GLY A 20 1.54 19.96 12.95
CA GLY A 20 2.35 19.18 12.03
C GLY A 20 2.23 17.67 12.29
N GLY A 21 2.21 17.25 13.56
CA GLY A 21 2.01 15.86 13.96
C GLY A 21 0.65 15.32 13.54
N ILE A 22 -0.43 16.09 13.73
CA ILE A 22 -1.79 15.70 13.28
C ILE A 22 -1.83 15.56 11.75
N VAL A 23 -1.30 16.54 11.02
CA VAL A 23 -1.29 16.51 9.55
C VAL A 23 -0.48 15.32 9.04
N PHE A 24 0.70 15.08 9.61
CA PHE A 24 1.54 13.95 9.25
C PHE A 24 0.84 12.62 9.55
N TRP A 25 0.30 12.45 10.75
CA TRP A 25 -0.41 11.22 11.13
C TRP A 25 -1.60 10.96 10.20
N GLY A 26 -2.45 11.96 9.97
CA GLY A 26 -3.63 11.85 9.12
C GLY A 26 -3.26 11.56 7.68
N GLY A 27 -2.27 12.27 7.13
CA GLY A 27 -1.76 12.06 5.77
C GLY A 27 -1.13 10.69 5.60
N PHE A 28 -0.29 10.25 6.53
CA PHE A 28 0.35 8.94 6.52
C PHE A 28 -0.69 7.81 6.52
N ASN A 29 -1.66 7.84 7.45
CA ASN A 29 -2.68 6.80 7.53
C ASN A 29 -3.59 6.78 6.30
N THR A 30 -3.95 7.96 5.78
CA THR A 30 -4.74 8.07 4.55
C THR A 30 -3.99 7.49 3.35
N GLY A 31 -2.70 7.84 3.19
CA GLY A 31 -1.87 7.31 2.11
C GLY A 31 -1.66 5.81 2.23
N MET A 32 -1.44 5.33 3.45
CA MET A 32 -1.35 3.91 3.77
C MET A 32 -2.60 3.14 3.36
N GLU A 33 -3.78 3.68 3.68
CA GLU A 33 -5.06 3.04 3.36
C GLU A 33 -5.35 3.06 1.87
N LYS A 34 -5.05 4.16 1.18
CA LYS A 34 -5.09 4.19 -0.29
C LYS A 34 -4.18 3.14 -0.92
N ALA A 35 -2.99 2.94 -0.37
CA ALA A 35 -2.06 1.90 -0.82
C ALA A 35 -2.45 0.48 -0.37
N ASN A 36 -3.62 0.31 0.27
CA ASN A 36 -4.23 -0.98 0.62
C ASN A 36 -5.54 -1.21 -0.15
N THR A 37 -5.84 -0.46 -1.20
CA THR A 37 -7.04 -0.72 -2.02
C THR A 37 -6.71 -1.61 -3.20
N GLU A 38 -7.70 -2.35 -3.68
CA GLU A 38 -7.58 -3.09 -4.94
C GLU A 38 -7.23 -2.16 -6.11
N GLU A 39 -7.83 -0.97 -6.16
CA GLU A 39 -7.56 0.03 -7.19
C GLU A 39 -6.06 0.38 -7.26
N PHE A 40 -5.40 0.52 -6.10
CA PHE A 40 -3.96 0.71 -6.05
C PHE A 40 -3.20 -0.53 -6.53
N CYS A 41 -3.59 -1.73 -6.09
CA CYS A 41 -2.96 -2.98 -6.53
C CYS A 41 -2.98 -3.14 -8.06
N ILE A 42 -4.11 -2.83 -8.69
CA ILE A 42 -4.28 -2.92 -10.15
C ILE A 42 -3.89 -1.64 -10.90
N SER A 43 -3.29 -0.65 -10.22
CA SER A 43 -2.76 0.54 -10.87
C SER A 43 -1.53 0.21 -11.73
N CYS A 44 -0.77 -0.80 -11.33
CA CYS A 44 0.33 -1.39 -12.09
C CYS A 44 -0.21 -2.29 -13.21
N HIS A 45 0.27 -2.08 -14.44
CA HIS A 45 -0.13 -2.89 -15.59
C HIS A 45 0.27 -4.36 -15.45
N GLU A 46 1.35 -4.64 -14.71
CA GLU A 46 1.82 -5.99 -14.43
C GLU A 46 0.75 -6.79 -13.69
N MET A 47 0.17 -6.23 -12.63
CA MET A 47 -0.91 -6.87 -11.87
C MET A 47 -2.22 -6.87 -12.64
N ARG A 48 -2.58 -5.75 -13.30
CA ARG A 48 -3.85 -5.60 -14.03
C ARG A 48 -3.99 -6.58 -15.18
N ASN A 49 -2.91 -6.78 -15.95
CA ASN A 49 -2.94 -7.57 -17.18
C ASN A 49 -2.64 -9.06 -16.94
N THR A 50 -2.26 -9.44 -15.72
CA THR A 50 -1.92 -10.83 -15.37
C THR A 50 -2.84 -11.35 -14.25
N VAL A 51 -2.40 -11.27 -12.99
CA VAL A 51 -3.06 -11.84 -11.81
C VAL A 51 -4.50 -11.34 -11.65
N TYR A 52 -4.78 -10.07 -11.97
CA TYR A 52 -6.15 -9.55 -11.87
C TYR A 52 -7.11 -10.23 -12.85
N GLN A 53 -6.65 -10.60 -14.05
CA GLN A 53 -7.48 -11.35 -15.02
C GLN A 53 -7.83 -12.73 -14.46
N GLU A 54 -6.84 -13.43 -13.89
CA GLU A 54 -7.04 -14.74 -13.25
C GLU A 54 -7.95 -14.66 -12.01
N TYR A 55 -7.81 -13.58 -11.24
CA TYR A 55 -8.63 -13.32 -10.08
C TYR A 55 -10.10 -13.13 -10.44
N MET A 56 -10.42 -12.42 -11.53
CA MET A 56 -11.79 -12.24 -11.99
C MET A 56 -12.49 -13.56 -12.32
N ASP A 57 -11.76 -14.55 -12.81
CA ASP A 57 -12.30 -15.89 -13.08
C ASP A 57 -12.35 -16.79 -11.84
N SER A 58 -11.83 -16.33 -10.69
CA SER A 58 -11.76 -17.10 -9.46
C SER A 58 -13.07 -17.04 -8.64
N VAL A 59 -13.21 -18.01 -7.73
CA VAL A 59 -14.29 -18.02 -6.73
C VAL A 59 -14.23 -16.85 -5.76
N HIS A 60 -13.10 -16.15 -5.65
CA HIS A 60 -13.00 -14.98 -4.79
C HIS A 60 -13.70 -13.78 -5.41
N TYR A 61 -13.70 -13.66 -6.74
CA TYR A 61 -14.41 -12.62 -7.49
C TYR A 61 -15.87 -13.01 -7.80
N ASN A 62 -16.07 -14.19 -8.39
CA ASN A 62 -17.38 -14.70 -8.79
C ASN A 62 -17.91 -15.71 -7.77
N ASN A 63 -18.49 -15.21 -6.67
CA ASN A 63 -19.09 -16.05 -5.62
C ASN A 63 -20.62 -15.89 -5.52
N ARG A 64 -21.24 -16.86 -4.84
CA ARG A 64 -22.69 -16.90 -4.59
C ARG A 64 -23.13 -16.07 -3.37
N SER A 65 -22.20 -15.67 -2.50
CA SER A 65 -22.53 -14.92 -1.27
C SER A 65 -22.75 -13.43 -1.51
N GLY A 66 -22.27 -12.90 -2.65
CA GLY A 66 -22.34 -11.47 -2.97
C GLY A 66 -21.30 -10.62 -2.23
N VAL A 67 -20.46 -11.23 -1.38
CA VAL A 67 -19.36 -10.56 -0.66
C VAL A 67 -18.04 -10.99 -1.29
N ARG A 68 -17.30 -10.04 -1.84
CA ARG A 68 -16.08 -10.29 -2.59
C ARG A 68 -14.84 -10.04 -1.72
N ALA A 69 -13.98 -11.05 -1.60
CA ALA A 69 -12.65 -10.86 -1.05
C ALA A 69 -11.76 -10.22 -2.12
N THR A 70 -11.26 -9.03 -1.84
CA THR A 70 -10.38 -8.23 -2.70
C THR A 70 -8.91 -8.50 -2.39
N CYS A 71 -8.00 -7.98 -3.21
CA CYS A 71 -6.56 -8.17 -3.03
C CYS A 71 -6.04 -7.93 -1.59
N PRO A 72 -6.33 -6.78 -0.93
CA PRO A 72 -5.80 -6.50 0.40
C PRO A 72 -6.34 -7.43 1.49
N ASP A 73 -7.55 -7.95 1.34
CA ASP A 73 -8.20 -8.78 2.36
C ASP A 73 -7.38 -10.04 2.69
N CYS A 74 -6.65 -10.55 1.69
CA CYS A 74 -5.75 -11.70 1.84
C CYS A 74 -4.26 -11.32 1.84
N HIS A 75 -3.84 -10.31 1.08
CA HIS A 75 -2.41 -10.00 0.89
C HIS A 75 -1.83 -8.97 1.87
N VAL A 76 -2.68 -8.20 2.55
CA VAL A 76 -2.24 -7.13 3.46
C VAL A 76 -2.65 -7.49 4.89
N PRO A 77 -1.68 -7.68 5.80
CA PRO A 77 -2.02 -7.90 7.20
C PRO A 77 -2.82 -6.74 7.78
N HIS A 78 -3.81 -7.04 8.61
CA HIS A 78 -4.66 -6.03 9.25
C HIS A 78 -3.92 -5.30 10.38
N GLU A 79 -3.14 -6.06 11.16
CA GLU A 79 -2.32 -5.56 12.27
C GLU A 79 -1.21 -4.62 11.79
N PHE A 80 -0.99 -3.53 12.53
CA PHE A 80 -0.07 -2.46 12.12
C PHE A 80 1.36 -2.94 11.87
N VAL A 81 1.96 -3.66 12.84
CA VAL A 81 3.37 -4.06 12.74
C VAL A 81 3.60 -5.03 11.55
N PRO A 82 2.83 -6.13 11.40
CA PRO A 82 2.95 -6.99 10.21
C PRO A 82 2.67 -6.26 8.89
N LYS A 83 1.70 -5.34 8.86
CA LYS A 83 1.39 -4.51 7.69
C LYS A 83 2.59 -3.68 7.26
N MET A 84 3.25 -3.01 8.22
CA MET A 84 4.44 -2.20 7.96
C MET A 84 5.61 -3.05 7.44
N ILE A 85 5.84 -4.24 8.01
CA ILE A 85 6.88 -5.15 7.52
C ILE A 85 6.62 -5.57 6.08
N ARG A 86 5.37 -5.92 5.73
CA ARG A 86 5.01 -6.30 4.36
C ARG A 86 5.19 -5.14 3.38
N LYS A 87 4.80 -3.91 3.75
CA LYS A 87 5.01 -2.73 2.91
C LYS A 87 6.48 -2.38 2.71
N LEU A 88 7.32 -2.53 3.75
CA LEU A 88 8.77 -2.39 3.60
C LEU A 88 9.34 -3.44 2.64
N LYS A 89 8.91 -4.71 2.72
CA LYS A 89 9.29 -5.74 1.74
C LYS A 89 8.78 -5.44 0.34
N ALA A 90 7.58 -4.87 0.21
CA ALA A 90 6.96 -4.49 -1.06
C ALA A 90 7.74 -3.40 -1.81
N SER A 91 8.62 -2.64 -1.15
CA SER A 91 9.49 -1.67 -1.82
C SER A 91 10.33 -2.29 -2.95
N LYS A 92 10.63 -3.59 -2.86
CA LYS A 92 11.29 -4.36 -3.94
C LYS A 92 10.43 -4.46 -5.20
N GLU A 93 9.11 -4.49 -5.07
CA GLU A 93 8.18 -4.51 -6.21
C GLU A 93 8.22 -3.17 -6.95
N LEU A 94 8.34 -2.05 -6.22
CA LEU A 94 8.55 -0.73 -6.82
C LEU A 94 9.90 -0.64 -7.54
N TYR A 95 10.97 -1.20 -6.97
CA TYR A 95 12.25 -1.33 -7.66
C TYR A 95 12.09 -2.14 -8.95
N GLY A 96 11.44 -3.31 -8.89
CA GLY A 96 11.15 -4.13 -10.06
C GLY A 96 10.36 -3.40 -11.14
N LYS A 97 9.41 -2.55 -10.74
CA LYS A 97 8.63 -1.67 -11.63
C LYS A 97 9.53 -0.65 -12.34
N ILE A 98 10.38 0.06 -11.59
CA ILE A 98 11.27 1.09 -12.13
C ILE A 98 12.26 0.50 -13.14
N PHE A 99 12.78 -0.70 -12.88
CA PHE A 99 13.76 -1.36 -13.75
C PHE A 99 13.14 -2.33 -14.78
N GLY A 100 11.81 -2.42 -14.87
CA GLY A 100 11.13 -3.23 -15.87
C GLY A 100 11.42 -4.74 -15.77
N VAL A 101 11.55 -5.27 -14.55
CA VAL A 101 11.90 -6.69 -14.32
C VAL A 101 10.79 -7.64 -14.80
N ILE A 102 9.52 -7.23 -14.63
CA ILE A 102 8.32 -8.01 -15.00
C ILE A 102 7.30 -7.17 -15.82
N ASP A 103 7.78 -6.19 -16.58
CA ASP A 103 6.94 -5.23 -17.31
C ASP A 103 6.17 -5.81 -18.51
N THR A 104 6.45 -7.05 -18.91
CA THR A 104 5.70 -7.77 -19.94
C THR A 104 5.13 -9.08 -19.39
N PRO A 105 4.03 -9.60 -19.96
CA PRO A 105 3.50 -10.91 -19.57
C PRO A 105 4.53 -12.03 -19.65
N GLN A 106 5.40 -12.02 -20.68
CA GLN A 106 6.44 -13.05 -20.84
C GLN A 106 7.48 -12.99 -19.72
N LYS A 107 7.90 -11.79 -19.30
CA LYS A 107 8.80 -11.61 -18.17
C LYS A 107 8.13 -11.96 -16.85
N PHE A 108 6.85 -11.62 -16.69
CA PHE A 108 6.07 -12.00 -15.52
C PHE A 108 6.02 -13.53 -15.37
N GLU A 109 5.66 -14.25 -16.43
CA GLU A 109 5.63 -15.72 -16.42
C GLU A 109 7.01 -16.33 -16.13
N ALA A 110 8.08 -15.79 -16.73
CA ALA A 110 9.44 -16.26 -16.48
C ALA A 110 9.85 -16.15 -15.00
N HIS A 111 9.29 -15.19 -14.26
CA HIS A 111 9.58 -14.95 -12.85
C HIS A 111 8.49 -15.45 -11.89
N ARG A 112 7.34 -15.93 -12.39
CA ARG A 112 6.15 -16.25 -11.59
C ARG A 112 6.45 -17.20 -10.43
N LEU A 113 7.13 -18.30 -10.70
CA LEU A 113 7.49 -19.28 -9.67
C LEU A 113 8.46 -18.72 -8.62
N THR A 114 9.43 -17.92 -9.07
CA THR A 114 10.39 -17.28 -8.17
C THR A 114 9.69 -16.27 -7.27
N MET A 115 8.80 -15.45 -7.83
CA MET A 115 8.00 -14.50 -7.07
C MET A 115 7.09 -15.20 -6.05
N ALA A 116 6.41 -16.28 -6.43
CA ALA A 116 5.56 -17.07 -5.53
C ALA A 116 6.33 -17.68 -4.35
N ARG A 117 7.58 -18.10 -4.56
CA ARG A 117 8.44 -18.63 -3.48
C ARG A 117 8.95 -17.53 -2.55
N MET A 118 9.20 -16.33 -3.10
CA MET A 118 9.77 -15.21 -2.35
C MET A 118 8.72 -14.35 -1.63
N SER A 119 7.48 -14.34 -2.10
CA SER A 119 6.39 -13.54 -1.53
C SER A 119 5.90 -14.03 -0.16
N GLY A 120 6.50 -15.10 0.36
CA GLY A 120 6.06 -15.75 1.59
C GLY A 120 4.80 -16.54 1.30
N GLY A 121 4.97 -17.70 0.65
CA GLY A 121 3.90 -18.68 0.54
C GLY A 121 3.35 -19.02 1.91
N ALA A 122 2.03 -19.17 1.99
CA ALA A 122 1.42 -20.05 2.96
C ALA A 122 2.08 -21.44 2.90
#